data_AF-A0A7L2IRI5-F1
#
_entry.id   AF-A0A7L2IRI5-F1
#
_cell.length_a   1.000
_cell.length_b   1.000
_cell.length_c   1.000
_cell.angle_alpha   90.00
_cell.angle_beta   90.00
_cell.angle_gamma   90.00
#
_symmetry.space_group_name_H-M   'P 1'
#
loop_
_entity.id
_entity.type
_entity.pdbx_description
1 polymer ?
#
loop_
_entity_poly.entity_id
_entity_poly.type
_entity_poly.pdbx_seq_one_letter_code
_entity_poly.pdbx_strand_id
1 'polypeptide(L)'
;TFISSTPPDNLSIQEFQKNESIDVEVVQLISTEILPYANFIPKEFVGQIMTMLNKGSIHSQSSSFTEAEIDIRMREEFSKVCFETLLQFSFSNKVTTPQEGYISRMALSVLLKRSQDVLHRYIEDERLSGKCPLPR
;
A
#
# COMPACT_ATOMS: atom_id res chain seq x y z
N THR A 1 11.66 -0.13 9.19
CA THR A 1 12.83 -0.84 8.63
C THR A 1 12.54 -1.65 7.37
N PHE A 2 11.30 -1.73 6.87
CA PHE A 2 10.96 -2.46 5.61
C PHE A 2 10.79 -1.56 4.36
N ILE A 3 10.90 -0.23 4.48
CA ILE A 3 10.41 0.72 3.44
C ILE A 3 11.54 1.56 2.83
N SER A 4 12.82 1.24 3.12
CA SER A 4 13.94 2.04 2.60
C SER A 4 15.02 1.24 1.89
N SER A 5 14.78 -0.02 1.57
CA SER A 5 15.66 -0.75 0.66
C SER A 5 15.31 -0.32 -0.77
N THR A 6 16.00 0.71 -1.25
CA THR A 6 16.18 0.91 -2.69
C THR A 6 16.80 -0.39 -3.21
N PRO A 7 16.17 -1.09 -4.17
CA PRO A 7 16.77 -2.29 -4.72
C PRO A 7 18.15 -1.93 -5.27
N PRO A 8 19.22 -2.72 -5.00
CA PRO A 8 20.52 -2.47 -5.59
C PRO A 8 20.42 -2.33 -7.11
N ASP A 9 21.12 -1.34 -7.68
CA ASP A 9 21.05 -0.87 -9.08
C ASP A 9 21.38 -1.94 -10.16
N ASN A 10 21.54 -3.20 -9.75
CA ASN A 10 22.03 -4.32 -10.53
C ASN A 10 21.22 -5.61 -10.33
N LEU A 11 20.00 -5.54 -9.78
CA LEU A 11 19.09 -6.68 -9.72
C LEU A 11 18.45 -6.96 -11.08
N SER A 12 18.40 -8.23 -11.46
CA SER A 12 17.66 -8.67 -12.63
C SER A 12 16.14 -8.57 -12.42
N ILE A 13 15.38 -8.46 -13.52
CA ILE A 13 13.90 -8.50 -13.51
C ILE A 13 13.38 -9.74 -12.76
N GLN A 14 14.04 -10.90 -12.93
CA GLN A 14 13.66 -12.15 -12.26
C GLN A 14 13.81 -12.08 -10.74
N GLU A 15 14.87 -11.44 -10.25
CA GLU A 15 15.08 -11.27 -8.81
C GLU A 15 14.07 -10.29 -8.21
N PHE A 16 13.69 -9.25 -8.96
CA PHE A 16 12.64 -8.34 -8.52
C PHE A 16 11.30 -9.06 -8.39
N GLN A 17 10.88 -9.85 -9.40
CA GLN A 17 9.65 -10.64 -9.33
C GLN A 17 9.66 -11.62 -8.16
N LYS A 18 10.82 -12.24 -7.90
CA LYS A 18 10.98 -13.13 -6.74
C LYS A 18 10.81 -12.38 -5.43
N ASN A 19 11.39 -11.19 -5.30
CA ASN A 19 11.23 -10.36 -4.10
C ASN A 19 9.78 -9.91 -3.92
N GLU A 20 9.12 -9.46 -4.98
CA GLU A 20 7.70 -9.09 -4.94
C GLU A 20 6.83 -10.27 -4.47
N SER A 21 7.08 -11.48 -4.98
CA SER A 21 6.37 -12.68 -4.55
C SER A 21 6.50 -12.93 -3.05
N ILE A 22 7.70 -12.72 -2.49
CA ILE A 22 7.93 -12.86 -1.05
C ILE A 22 7.17 -11.78 -0.29
N ASP A 23 7.21 -10.52 -0.76
CA ASP A 23 6.50 -9.42 -0.12
C ASP A 23 4.98 -9.67 -0.12
N VAL A 24 4.43 -10.23 -1.20
CA VAL A 24 3.02 -10.66 -1.30
C VAL A 24 2.71 -11.76 -0.28
N GLU A 25 3.53 -12.80 -0.18
CA GLU A 25 3.36 -13.88 0.80
C GLU A 25 3.37 -13.36 2.25
N VAL A 26 4.23 -12.38 2.55
CA VAL A 26 4.27 -11.73 3.86
C VAL A 26 2.97 -10.99 4.16
N VAL A 27 2.39 -10.27 3.20
CA VAL A 27 1.10 -9.58 3.39
C VAL A 27 -0.03 -10.58 3.57
N GLN A 28 -0.03 -11.68 2.83
CA GLN A 28 -1.00 -12.76 3.00
C GLN A 28 -0.90 -13.38 4.40
N LEU A 29 0.30 -13.68 4.89
CA LEU A 29 0.53 -14.15 6.25
C LEU A 29 -0.01 -13.17 7.30
N ILE A 30 0.24 -11.87 7.12
CA ILE A 30 -0.30 -10.82 8.00
C ILE A 30 -1.84 -10.88 8.01
N SER A 31 -2.45 -11.02 6.84
CA SER A 31 -3.91 -11.02 6.66
C SER A 31 -4.59 -12.26 7.26
N THR A 32 -4.00 -13.46 7.11
CA THR A 32 -4.63 -14.72 7.53
C THR A 32 -4.19 -15.20 8.92
N GLU A 33 -2.96 -14.93 9.33
CA GLU A 33 -2.39 -15.51 10.55
C GLU A 33 -2.11 -14.48 11.66
N ILE A 34 -2.06 -13.18 11.35
CA ILE A 34 -1.72 -12.16 12.36
C ILE A 34 -2.94 -11.32 12.73
N LEU A 35 -3.51 -10.61 11.75
CA LEU A 35 -4.62 -9.69 11.99
C LEU A 35 -5.90 -10.35 12.53
N PRO A 36 -6.23 -11.62 12.23
CA PRO A 36 -7.36 -12.30 12.86
C PRO A 36 -7.19 -12.48 14.38
N TYR A 37 -5.95 -12.46 14.87
CA TYR A 37 -5.64 -12.60 16.29
C TYR A 37 -5.19 -11.28 16.94
N ALA A 38 -5.47 -10.13 16.33
CA ALA A 38 -4.98 -8.84 16.82
C ALA A 38 -5.43 -8.47 18.25
N ASN A 39 -6.42 -9.19 18.80
CA ASN A 39 -6.84 -9.09 20.21
C ASN A 39 -5.72 -9.44 21.21
N PHE A 40 -4.76 -10.27 20.80
CA PHE A 40 -3.63 -10.68 21.62
C PHE A 40 -2.36 -9.87 21.31
N ILE A 41 -2.49 -8.85 20.44
CA ILE A 41 -1.37 -8.09 19.91
C ILE A 41 -1.45 -6.66 20.46
N PRO A 42 -0.32 -6.05 20.88
CA PRO A 42 -0.29 -4.66 21.27
C PRO A 42 -0.87 -3.75 20.19
N LYS A 43 -1.79 -2.85 20.59
CA LYS A 43 -2.49 -1.94 19.68
C LYS A 43 -1.58 -1.10 18.79
N GLU A 44 -0.43 -0.70 19.33
CA GLU A 44 0.59 0.04 18.59
C GLU A 44 1.16 -0.78 17.43
N PHE A 45 1.42 -2.07 17.65
CA PHE A 45 1.94 -2.96 16.61
C PHE A 45 0.92 -3.16 15.48
N VAL A 46 -0.36 -3.31 15.82
CA VAL A 46 -1.44 -3.32 14.82
C VAL A 46 -1.48 -2.01 14.04
N GLY A 47 -1.30 -0.87 14.71
CA GLY A 47 -1.17 0.44 14.06
C GLY A 47 0.02 0.53 13.10
N GLN A 48 1.16 -0.05 13.45
CA GLN A 48 2.33 -0.13 12.58
C GLN A 48 2.05 -1.01 11.35
N ILE A 49 1.35 -2.13 11.50
CA ILE A 49 0.91 -2.97 10.38
C ILE A 49 0.00 -2.16 9.44
N MET A 50 -1.03 -1.49 9.97
CA MET A 50 -1.94 -0.69 9.14
C MET A 50 -1.19 0.43 8.40
N THR A 51 -0.24 1.07 9.07
CA THR A 51 0.62 2.10 8.45
C THR A 51 1.49 1.51 7.34
N MET A 52 2.04 0.31 7.54
CA MET A 52 2.85 -0.40 6.55
C MET A 52 2.02 -0.77 5.32
N LEU A 53 0.86 -1.40 5.52
CA LEU A 53 -0.06 -1.75 4.43
C LEU A 53 -0.49 -0.50 3.65
N ASN A 54 -0.71 0.64 4.33
CA ASN A 54 -1.06 1.87 3.65
C ASN A 54 0.04 2.35 2.72
N LYS A 55 1.28 2.34 3.19
CA LYS A 55 2.45 2.72 2.41
C LYS A 55 2.64 1.77 1.23
N GLY A 56 2.49 0.46 1.44
CA GLY A 56 2.54 -0.54 0.37
C GLY A 56 1.42 -0.38 -0.66
N SER A 57 0.22 0.04 -0.23
CA SER A 57 -0.93 0.23 -1.11
C SER A 57 -0.88 1.48 -2.00
N ILE A 58 0.06 2.39 -1.73
CA ILE A 58 0.26 3.60 -2.51
C ILE A 58 1.32 3.26 -3.55
N HIS A 59 0.88 2.95 -4.76
CA HIS A 59 1.76 2.93 -5.91
C HIS A 59 2.46 4.28 -6.01
N SER A 60 3.77 4.30 -5.80
CA SER A 60 4.59 5.45 -6.12
C SER A 60 4.60 5.60 -7.64
N GLN A 61 3.61 6.30 -8.19
CA GLN A 61 3.68 6.82 -9.56
C GLN A 61 4.86 7.79 -9.60
N SER A 62 5.92 7.40 -10.29
CA SER A 62 7.01 8.31 -10.65
C SER A 62 6.73 8.91 -12.02
N SER A 63 7.03 10.20 -12.18
CA SER A 63 6.69 11.03 -13.35
C SER A 63 7.58 10.79 -14.58
N SER A 64 8.30 9.67 -14.64
CA SER A 64 9.26 9.35 -15.70
C SER A 64 8.72 8.24 -16.60
N PHE A 65 8.96 8.31 -17.90
CA PHE A 65 8.23 7.51 -18.89
C PHE A 65 8.95 6.21 -19.30
N THR A 66 10.15 5.88 -18.78
CA THR A 66 10.97 4.79 -19.39
C THR A 66 11.69 3.82 -18.44
N GLU A 67 11.48 3.89 -17.13
CA GLU A 67 12.07 2.92 -16.16
C GLU A 67 11.16 2.76 -14.94
N ALA A 68 10.62 3.90 -14.52
CA ALA A 68 9.44 4.07 -13.69
C ALA A 68 8.23 3.19 -14.06
N GLU A 69 7.85 3.07 -15.34
CA GLU A 69 6.71 2.24 -15.72
C GLU A 69 6.95 0.74 -15.49
N ILE A 70 8.20 0.29 -15.65
CA ILE A 70 8.59 -1.10 -15.40
C ILE A 70 8.56 -1.35 -13.89
N ASP A 71 9.16 -0.48 -13.08
CA ASP A 71 9.12 -0.57 -11.61
C ASP A 71 7.67 -0.49 -11.07
N ILE A 72 6.83 0.35 -11.66
CA ILE A 72 5.39 0.45 -11.36
C ILE A 72 4.69 -0.89 -11.63
N ARG A 73 4.85 -1.49 -12.81
CA ARG A 73 4.23 -2.80 -13.11
C ARG A 73 4.74 -3.91 -12.21
N MET A 74 6.01 -3.84 -11.81
CA MET A 74 6.66 -4.88 -11.04
C MET A 74 6.29 -4.87 -9.55
N ARG A 75 5.59 -3.84 -9.06
CA ARG A 75 5.02 -3.82 -7.69
C ARG A 75 3.49 -3.83 -7.67
N GLU A 76 2.86 -4.04 -8.82
CA GLU A 76 1.40 -4.00 -9.00
C GLU A 76 0.70 -4.98 -8.05
N GLU A 77 1.17 -6.21 -7.99
CA GLU A 77 0.51 -7.25 -7.18
C GLU A 77 0.74 -6.99 -5.70
N PHE A 78 1.95 -6.63 -5.28
CA PHE A 78 2.21 -6.27 -3.88
C PHE A 78 1.31 -5.12 -3.41
N SER A 79 1.20 -4.07 -4.20
CA SER A 79 0.42 -2.87 -3.83
C SER A 79 -1.07 -3.15 -3.80
N LYS A 80 -1.55 -3.98 -4.75
CA LYS A 80 -2.91 -4.48 -4.77
C LYS A 80 -3.23 -5.31 -3.53
N VAL A 81 -2.38 -6.28 -3.17
CA VAL A 81 -2.61 -7.14 -2.00
C VAL A 81 -2.59 -6.33 -0.70
N CYS A 82 -1.72 -5.31 -0.58
CA CYS A 82 -1.75 -4.37 0.53
C CYS A 82 -3.08 -3.60 0.61
N PHE A 83 -3.58 -3.11 -0.52
CA PHE A 83 -4.84 -2.38 -0.60
C PHE A 83 -6.04 -3.27 -0.27
N GLU A 84 -6.10 -4.46 -0.85
CA GLU A 84 -7.16 -5.44 -0.61
C GLU A 84 -7.21 -5.85 0.86
N THR A 85 -6.05 -6.05 1.49
CA THR A 85 -5.96 -6.36 2.93
C THR A 85 -6.52 -5.20 3.76
N LEU A 86 -6.10 -3.96 3.50
CA LEU A 86 -6.67 -2.79 4.18
C LEU A 86 -8.18 -2.68 4.00
N LEU A 87 -8.67 -2.93 2.79
CA LEU A 87 -10.09 -2.85 2.45
C LEU A 87 -10.89 -3.94 3.18
N GLN A 88 -10.40 -5.18 3.17
CA GLN A 88 -10.99 -6.32 3.86
C GLN A 88 -11.16 -6.02 5.35
N PHE A 89 -10.13 -5.50 6.01
CA PHE A 89 -10.19 -5.20 7.44
C PHE A 89 -10.99 -3.93 7.74
N SER A 90 -11.10 -2.98 6.81
CA SER A 90 -11.95 -1.79 6.95
C SER A 90 -13.44 -2.17 7.04
N PHE A 91 -13.87 -3.14 6.23
CA PHE A 91 -15.27 -3.57 6.12
C PHE A 91 -15.52 -4.99 6.64
N SER A 92 -14.78 -5.43 7.67
CA SER A 92 -14.96 -6.78 8.22
C SER A 92 -16.41 -6.97 8.69
N ASN A 93 -17.20 -7.73 7.93
CA ASN A 93 -18.62 -7.98 8.19
C ASN A 93 -18.88 -8.82 9.46
N LYS A 94 -17.83 -9.29 10.12
CA LYS A 94 -17.89 -10.03 11.37
C LYS A 94 -17.50 -9.13 12.53
N VAL A 95 -18.09 -7.95 12.70
CA VAL A 95 -17.95 -7.19 13.96
C VAL A 95 -18.83 -7.86 15.01
N THR A 96 -18.37 -8.98 15.52
CA THR A 96 -19.01 -9.71 16.63
C THR A 96 -18.51 -9.20 17.97
N THR A 97 -17.36 -8.54 17.98
CA THR A 97 -16.69 -8.02 19.17
C THR A 97 -16.35 -6.53 19.05
N PRO A 98 -16.34 -5.76 20.16
CA PRO A 98 -15.90 -4.36 20.18
C PRO A 98 -14.49 -4.13 19.60
N GLN A 99 -13.64 -5.16 19.67
CA GLN A 99 -12.25 -5.15 19.24
C GLN A 99 -12.10 -5.33 17.72
N GLU A 100 -12.92 -6.16 17.07
CA GLU A 100 -13.02 -6.18 15.59
C GLU A 100 -13.42 -4.80 15.07
N GLY A 101 -14.32 -4.12 15.80
CA GLY A 101 -14.68 -2.73 15.51
C GLY A 101 -13.51 -1.75 15.65
N TYR A 102 -12.53 -2.01 16.53
CA TYR A 102 -11.32 -1.18 16.64
C TYR A 102 -10.41 -1.33 15.43
N ILE A 103 -10.17 -2.56 14.98
CA ILE A 103 -9.35 -2.84 13.78
C ILE A 103 -10.00 -2.21 12.56
N SER A 104 -11.32 -2.39 12.39
CA SER A 104 -12.08 -1.78 11.30
C SER A 104 -11.98 -0.25 11.31
N ARG A 105 -12.16 0.40 12.46
CA ARG A 105 -12.00 1.87 12.58
C ARG A 105 -10.59 2.33 12.22
N MET A 106 -9.57 1.57 12.62
CA MET A 106 -8.19 1.92 12.30
C MET A 106 -7.90 1.77 10.80
N ALA A 107 -8.26 0.64 10.21
CA ALA A 107 -8.10 0.38 8.79
C ALA A 107 -8.85 1.43 7.96
N LEU A 108 -10.09 1.77 8.35
CA LEU A 108 -10.88 2.81 7.69
C LEU A 108 -10.24 4.19 7.80
N SER A 109 -9.74 4.58 8.99
CA SER A 109 -9.03 5.86 9.16
C SER A 109 -7.82 5.97 8.26
N VAL A 110 -7.07 4.86 8.13
CA VAL A 110 -5.89 4.78 7.28
C VAL A 110 -6.28 4.84 5.80
N LEU A 111 -7.33 4.13 5.39
CA LEU A 111 -7.86 4.15 4.03
C LEU A 111 -8.38 5.54 3.64
N LEU A 112 -9.05 6.24 4.54
CA LEU A 112 -9.49 7.62 4.32
C LEU A 112 -8.31 8.56 4.12
N LYS A 113 -7.27 8.43 4.97
CA LYS A 113 -6.04 9.21 4.83
C LYS A 113 -5.36 8.94 3.49
N ARG A 114 -5.30 7.68 3.07
CA ARG A 114 -4.80 7.29 1.74
C ARG A 114 -5.53 7.99 0.61
N SER A 115 -6.86 7.93 0.62
CA SER A 115 -7.69 8.54 -0.41
C SER A 115 -7.46 10.05 -0.49
N GLN A 116 -7.33 10.71 0.66
CA GLN A 116 -6.96 12.13 0.72
C GLN A 116 -5.58 12.38 0.10
N ASP A 117 -4.57 11.58 0.46
CA ASP A 117 -3.19 11.75 -0.02
C ASP A 117 -3.06 11.50 -1.53
N VAL A 118 -3.86 10.59 -2.09
CA VAL A 118 -3.95 10.35 -3.53
C VAL A 118 -4.59 11.53 -4.24
N LEU A 119 -5.73 12.01 -3.73
CA LEU A 119 -6.42 13.17 -4.31
C LEU A 119 -5.56 14.45 -4.26
N HIS A 120 -4.88 14.69 -3.14
CA HIS A 120 -3.97 15.83 -3.01
C HIS A 120 -2.83 15.78 -4.02
N ARG A 121 -2.19 14.62 -4.21
CA ARG A 121 -1.12 14.46 -5.20
C ARG A 121 -1.63 14.65 -6.62
N TYR A 122 -2.78 14.07 -6.95
CA TYR A 122 -3.41 14.27 -8.26
C TYR A 122 -3.64 15.76 -8.57
N ILE A 123 -4.14 16.54 -7.59
CA ILE A 123 -4.35 17.98 -7.76
C ILE A 123 -3.03 18.73 -7.99
N GLU A 124 -1.98 18.40 -7.25
CA GLU A 124 -0.66 19.01 -7.44
C GLU A 124 -0.05 18.65 -8.79
N ASP A 125 -0.18 17.40 -9.23
CA ASP A 125 0.32 16.93 -10.52
C ASP A 125 -0.42 17.62 -11.68
N GLU A 126 -1.75 17.75 -11.60
CA GLU A 126 -2.54 18.52 -12.59
C GLU A 126 -2.14 20.00 -12.62
N ARG A 127 -1.85 20.61 -11.46
CA ARG A 127 -1.37 22.00 -11.38
C ARG A 127 -0.02 22.18 -12.07
N LEU A 128 0.87 21.19 -11.93
CA LEU A 128 2.22 21.20 -12.50
C LEU A 128 2.27 20.77 -13.97
N SER A 129 1.30 19.97 -14.41
CA SER A 129 1.18 19.42 -15.78
C SER A 129 1.19 20.51 -16.85
N GLY A 130 0.75 21.73 -16.51
CA GLY A 130 0.85 22.91 -17.37
C GLY A 130 0.00 22.76 -18.64
N LYS A 131 -1.01 23.62 -18.82
CA LYS A 131 -1.66 23.75 -20.14
C LYS A 131 -0.66 24.37 -21.12
N CYS A 132 0.24 23.57 -21.69
CA CYS A 132 1.09 24.00 -22.79
C CYS A 132 0.17 24.24 -24.00
N PRO A 133 -0.02 25.49 -24.47
CA PRO A 133 -0.77 25.72 -25.69
C PRO A 133 0.02 25.11 -26.84
N LEU A 134 -0.66 24.37 -27.72
CA LEU A 134 -0.05 23.83 -28.93
C LEU A 134 0.61 24.97 -29.74
N PRO A 135 1.85 24.80 -30.23
CA PRO A 135 2.48 25.79 -31.09
C PRO A 135 1.62 25.99 -32.35
N ARG A 136 1.32 27.24 -32.69
CA ARG A 136 0.67 27.61 -33.97
C ARG A 136 1.70 27.67 -35.09
#